data_AF-A0A832QA61-F1
#
_entry.id   AF-A0A832QA61-F1
#
_cell.length_a   1.000
_cell.length_b   1.000
_cell.length_c   1.000
_cell.angle_alpha   90.00
_cell.angle_beta   90.00
_cell.angle_gamma   90.00
#
_symmetry.space_group_name_H-M   'P 1'
#
loop_
_entity.id
_entity.type
_entity.pdbx_description
1 polymer ?
#
loop_
_entity_poly.entity_id
_entity_poly.type
_entity_poly.pdbx_seq_one_letter_code
_entity_poly.pdbx_strand_id
1 'polypeptide(L)'
;MIDLTRTTQLVRDALFDPEPTWRSYLPEAGDWQKTARLLTVPLVVGAAVLAFVLGLLGSGVSAFGFRPTLGGLVLGIVWGLIAAGVVAFIFSFLAGVFGGKNSFALGLAATTLAFVPGYVGQVLGALPWIGWLLSLALGIYSLILLWR
;
A
#
# COMPACT_ATOMS: atom_id res chain seq x y z
N MET A 1 -19.78 -0.14 5.27
CA MET A 1 -19.38 -1.56 5.33
C MET A 1 -18.10 -1.70 4.51
N ILE A 2 -17.13 -2.49 4.97
CA ILE A 2 -15.92 -2.78 4.18
C ILE A 2 -16.34 -3.74 3.05
N ASP A 3 -16.14 -3.31 1.81
CA ASP A 3 -16.45 -4.13 0.62
C ASP A 3 -15.16 -4.80 0.14
N LEU A 4 -14.90 -6.00 0.69
CA LEU A 4 -13.68 -6.75 0.42
C LEU A 4 -13.56 -7.15 -1.06
N THR A 5 -14.67 -7.50 -1.71
CA THR A 5 -14.69 -7.85 -3.13
C THR A 5 -14.16 -6.68 -3.96
N ARG A 6 -14.70 -5.50 -3.69
CA ARG A 6 -14.29 -4.28 -4.38
C ARG A 6 -12.83 -3.91 -4.07
N THR A 7 -12.38 -4.06 -2.83
CA THR A 7 -10.98 -3.81 -2.49
C THR A 7 -10.03 -4.75 -3.24
N THR A 8 -10.33 -6.05 -3.26
CA THR A 8 -9.47 -7.02 -3.95
C THR A 8 -9.42 -6.79 -5.46
N GLN A 9 -10.55 -6.39 -6.04
CA GLN A 9 -10.62 -6.00 -7.43
C GLN A 9 -9.76 -4.76 -7.70
N LEU A 10 -9.88 -3.70 -6.90
CA LEU A 10 -9.05 -2.51 -7.04
C LEU A 10 -7.56 -2.82 -6.88
N VAL A 11 -7.18 -3.69 -5.95
CA VAL A 11 -5.79 -4.12 -5.76
C VAL A 11 -5.28 -4.88 -6.99
N ARG A 12 -6.07 -5.83 -7.50
CA ARG A 12 -5.71 -6.59 -8.70
C ARG A 12 -5.59 -5.68 -9.91
N ASP A 13 -6.58 -4.84 -10.15
CA ASP A 13 -6.64 -4.00 -11.34
C ASP A 13 -5.57 -2.90 -11.24
N ALA A 14 -5.23 -2.39 -10.05
CA ALA A 14 -4.09 -1.49 -9.86
C ALA A 14 -2.73 -2.15 -10.13
N LEU A 15 -2.61 -3.48 -9.99
CA LEU A 15 -1.37 -4.21 -10.29
C LEU A 15 -1.20 -4.50 -11.78
N PHE A 16 -2.28 -4.85 -12.48
CA PHE A 16 -2.22 -5.32 -13.87
C PHE A 16 -2.68 -4.28 -14.89
N ASP A 17 -3.66 -3.45 -14.53
CA ASP A 17 -4.29 -2.44 -15.40
C ASP A 17 -4.42 -1.08 -14.67
N PRO A 18 -3.31 -0.45 -14.28
CA PRO A 18 -3.30 0.70 -13.36
C PRO A 18 -4.00 1.95 -13.91
N GLU A 19 -3.78 2.28 -15.18
CA GLU A 19 -4.34 3.49 -15.82
C GLU A 19 -5.89 3.50 -15.92
N PRO A 20 -6.55 2.44 -16.44
CA PRO A 20 -8.01 2.39 -16.42
C PRO A 20 -8.57 2.30 -14.99
N THR A 21 -7.84 1.70 -14.05
CA THR A 21 -8.23 1.63 -12.64
C THR A 21 -8.25 3.02 -12.00
N TRP A 22 -7.22 3.84 -12.21
CA TRP A 22 -7.23 5.22 -11.72
C TRP A 22 -8.36 6.05 -12.30
N ARG A 23 -8.59 5.96 -13.61
CA ARG A 23 -9.66 6.73 -14.27
C ARG A 23 -11.04 6.35 -13.76
N SER A 24 -11.27 5.07 -13.49
CA SER A 24 -12.55 4.61 -12.93
C SER A 24 -12.72 4.96 -11.45
N TYR A 25 -11.62 5.04 -10.68
CA TYR A 25 -11.67 5.36 -9.25
C TYR A 25 -11.69 6.87 -8.94
N LEU A 26 -11.08 7.70 -9.79
CA LEU A 26 -10.98 9.16 -9.64
C LEU A 26 -12.31 9.87 -9.32
N PRO A 27 -13.44 9.55 -9.97
CA PRO A 27 -14.74 10.15 -9.65
C PRO A 27 -15.21 9.87 -8.22
N GLU A 28 -14.73 8.79 -7.60
CA GLU A 28 -15.11 8.37 -6.26
C GLU A 28 -14.11 8.80 -5.17
N ALA A 29 -12.94 9.31 -5.58
CA ALA A 29 -11.82 9.72 -4.72
C ALA A 29 -12.02 11.07 -4.03
N GLY A 30 -13.20 11.71 -4.16
CA GLY A 30 -13.49 13.00 -3.54
C GLY A 30 -13.58 12.97 -2.01
N ASP A 31 -13.79 11.79 -1.42
CA ASP A 31 -13.88 11.60 0.04
C ASP A 31 -12.76 10.69 0.56
N TRP A 32 -11.88 11.27 1.38
CA TRP A 32 -10.75 10.57 1.97
C TRP A 32 -11.19 9.46 2.92
N GLN A 33 -12.32 9.60 3.62
CA GLN A 33 -12.82 8.58 4.55
C GLN A 33 -13.28 7.34 3.79
N LYS A 34 -13.91 7.55 2.62
CA LYS A 34 -14.32 6.47 1.73
C LYS A 34 -13.10 5.73 1.20
N THR A 35 -12.07 6.44 0.72
CA THR A 35 -10.81 5.82 0.27
C THR A 35 -10.10 5.07 1.39
N ALA A 36 -10.02 5.67 2.58
CA ALA A 36 -9.38 5.04 3.73
C ALA A 36 -10.07 3.72 4.12
N ARG A 37 -11.41 3.71 4.21
CA ARG A 37 -12.18 2.51 4.61
C ARG A 37 -12.26 1.47 3.50
N LEU A 38 -12.30 1.89 2.24
CA LEU A 38 -12.44 1.00 1.10
C LEU A 38 -11.11 0.37 0.67
N LEU A 39 -10.01 1.12 0.75
CA LEU A 39 -8.75 0.71 0.15
C LEU A 39 -7.60 0.75 1.16
N THR A 40 -7.29 1.91 1.75
CA THR A 40 -6.05 2.08 2.53
C THR A 40 -5.99 1.18 3.76
N VAL A 41 -7.04 1.15 4.58
CA VAL A 41 -7.06 0.34 5.81
C VAL A 41 -7.02 -1.15 5.50
N PRO A 42 -7.90 -1.71 4.65
CA PRO A 42 -7.82 -3.14 4.33
C PRO A 42 -6.51 -3.53 3.65
N LEU A 43 -5.93 -2.67 2.81
CA LEU A 43 -4.66 -2.92 2.14
C LEU A 43 -3.50 -3.00 3.14
N VAL A 44 -3.35 -2.00 4.02
CA VAL A 44 -2.28 -1.97 5.03
C VAL A 44 -2.41 -3.14 6.00
N VAL A 45 -3.62 -3.39 6.49
CA VAL A 45 -3.88 -4.51 7.41
C VAL A 45 -3.62 -5.84 6.72
N GLY A 46 -4.14 -6.02 5.50
CA GLY A 46 -3.95 -7.24 4.72
C GLY A 46 -2.49 -7.53 4.42
N ALA A 47 -1.74 -6.51 3.96
CA ALA A 47 -0.31 -6.63 3.70
C ALA A 47 0.47 -6.98 4.98
N ALA A 48 0.19 -6.32 6.10
CA ALA A 48 0.87 -6.58 7.37
C ALA A 48 0.59 -8.00 7.89
N VAL A 49 -0.66 -8.47 7.82
CA VAL A 49 -1.04 -9.84 8.22
C VAL A 49 -0.37 -10.87 7.32
N LEU A 50 -0.39 -10.68 6.00
CA LEU A 50 0.25 -11.60 5.05
C LEU A 50 1.77 -11.65 5.26
N ALA A 51 2.43 -10.50 5.41
CA ALA A 51 3.86 -10.43 5.71
C ALA A 51 4.20 -11.11 7.04
N PHE A 52 3.35 -10.96 8.07
CA PHE A 52 3.50 -11.64 9.36
C PHE A 52 3.41 -13.16 9.23
N VAL A 53 2.40 -13.67 8.51
CA VAL A 53 2.22 -15.12 8.29
C VAL A 53 3.39 -15.71 7.49
N LEU A 54 3.80 -15.05 6.40
CA LEU A 54 4.96 -15.50 5.62
C LEU A 54 6.26 -15.44 6.43
N GLY A 55 6.44 -14.39 7.23
CA GLY A 55 7.60 -14.25 8.13
C GLY A 55 7.64 -15.34 9.20
N LEU A 56 6.49 -15.74 9.76
CA LEU A 56 6.41 -16.86 10.69
C LEU A 56 6.84 -18.18 10.03
N LEU A 57 6.34 -18.45 8.82
CA LEU A 57 6.70 -19.65 8.06
C LEU A 57 8.19 -19.66 7.68
N GLY A 58 8.75 -18.51 7.31
CA GLY A 58 10.17 -18.35 6.95
C GLY A 58 11.14 -18.34 8.14
N SER A 59 10.65 -18.05 9.36
CA SER A 59 11.50 -17.94 10.56
C SER A 59 12.14 -19.27 11.01
N GLY A 60 11.62 -20.42 10.56
CA GLY A 60 12.23 -21.73 10.80
C GLY A 60 13.36 -22.09 9.81
N VAL A 61 13.51 -21.34 8.71
CA VAL A 61 14.41 -21.67 7.60
C VAL A 61 15.72 -20.87 7.65
N SER A 62 15.80 -19.81 8.47
CA SER A 62 17.00 -18.96 8.54
C SER A 62 17.47 -18.73 9.98
N ALA A 63 18.75 -19.02 10.24
CA ALA A 63 19.41 -18.75 11.53
C ALA A 63 19.53 -17.24 11.87
N PHE A 64 19.34 -16.37 10.87
CA PHE A 64 19.33 -14.92 10.97
C PHE A 64 17.92 -14.33 10.83
N GLY A 65 16.88 -15.17 10.83
CA GLY A 65 15.50 -14.74 10.62
C GLY A 65 14.97 -13.93 11.79
N PHE A 66 14.58 -12.68 11.52
CA PHE A 66 13.83 -11.87 12.49
C PHE A 66 12.46 -12.52 12.69
N ARG A 67 12.19 -13.05 13.89
CA ARG A 67 10.92 -13.71 14.18
C ARG A 67 9.85 -12.64 14.43
N PRO A 68 8.81 -12.54 13.58
CA PRO A 68 7.80 -11.51 13.75
C PRO A 68 6.99 -11.76 15.03
N THR A 69 6.68 -10.68 15.75
CA THR A 69 5.91 -10.72 17.01
C THR A 69 4.55 -10.04 16.82
N LEU A 70 3.57 -10.41 17.64
CA LEU A 70 2.24 -9.76 17.62
C LEU A 70 2.34 -8.26 17.92
N GLY A 71 3.22 -7.86 18.83
CA GLY A 71 3.50 -6.44 19.10
C GLY A 71 4.08 -5.73 17.87
N GLY A 72 5.00 -6.38 17.14
CA GLY A 72 5.55 -5.88 15.89
C GLY A 72 4.50 -5.74 14.79
N LEU A 73 3.55 -6.69 14.68
CA LEU A 73 2.42 -6.61 13.75
C LEU A 73 1.55 -5.38 14.02
N VAL A 74 1.11 -5.21 15.27
CA VAL A 74 0.24 -4.09 15.65
C VAL A 74 0.95 -2.75 15.42
N LEU A 75 2.21 -2.63 15.86
CA LEU A 75 3.01 -1.44 15.60
C LEU A 75 3.21 -1.19 14.11
N GLY A 76 3.44 -2.23 13.31
CA GLY A 76 3.60 -2.14 11.87
C GLY A 76 2.34 -1.63 11.17
N ILE A 77 1.15 -2.10 11.59
CA ILE A 77 -0.13 -1.59 11.08
C ILE A 77 -0.29 -0.11 11.42
N VAL A 78 -0.05 0.28 12.68
CA VAL A 78 -0.17 1.66 13.14
C VAL A 78 0.77 2.58 12.35
N TRP A 79 2.04 2.20 12.23
CA TRP A 79 3.03 2.95 11.46
C TRP A 79 2.70 3.00 9.97
N GLY A 80 2.19 1.91 9.39
CA GLY A 80 1.77 1.87 7.99
C GLY A 80 0.61 2.83 7.70
N LEU A 81 -0.37 2.91 8.60
CA LEU A 81 -1.49 3.86 8.48
C LEU A 81 -1.02 5.30 8.64
N ILE A 82 -0.13 5.57 9.61
CA ILE A 82 0.48 6.90 9.79
C ILE A 82 1.26 7.29 8.54
N ALA A 83 2.11 6.39 8.03
CA ALA A 83 2.91 6.63 6.83
C ALA A 83 2.01 6.91 5.61
N ALA A 84 0.95 6.15 5.39
CA ALA A 84 -0.01 6.40 4.31
C ALA A 84 -0.64 7.81 4.42
N GLY A 85 -1.00 8.24 5.63
CA GLY A 85 -1.53 9.59 5.87
C GLY A 85 -0.49 10.69 5.64
N VAL A 86 0.73 10.51 6.14
CA VAL A 86 1.84 11.47 5.94
C VAL A 86 2.20 11.60 4.46
N VAL A 87 2.31 10.47 3.76
CA VAL A 87 2.62 10.44 2.32
C VAL A 87 1.51 11.13 1.53
N ALA A 88 0.24 10.80 1.79
CA ALA A 88 -0.90 11.48 1.18
C ALA A 88 -0.85 13.00 1.41
N PHE A 89 -0.52 13.44 2.63
CA PHE A 89 -0.38 14.86 2.95
C PHE A 89 0.75 15.53 2.17
N ILE A 90 1.94 14.90 2.11
CA ILE A 90 3.09 15.40 1.34
C ILE A 90 2.70 15.56 -0.13
N PHE A 91 2.07 14.55 -0.73
CA PHE A 91 1.66 14.60 -2.14
C PHE A 91 0.56 15.62 -2.41
N SER A 92 -0.42 15.78 -1.52
CA SER A 92 -1.43 16.83 -1.64
C SER A 92 -0.85 18.23 -1.50
N PHE A 93 0.12 18.42 -0.61
CA PHE A 93 0.83 19.68 -0.45
C PHE A 93 1.67 20.02 -1.69
N LEU A 94 2.47 19.07 -2.17
CA LEU A 94 3.26 19.22 -3.39
C LEU A 94 2.37 19.49 -4.60
N ALA A 95 1.24 18.79 -4.73
CA ALA A 95 0.27 19.06 -5.79
C ALA A 95 -0.19 20.53 -5.77
N GLY A 96 -0.44 21.12 -4.59
CA GLY A 96 -0.75 22.54 -4.47
C GLY A 96 0.39 23.46 -4.92
N VAL A 97 1.64 23.12 -4.59
CA VAL A 97 2.83 23.90 -5.00
C VAL A 97 3.05 23.86 -6.52
N PHE A 98 2.78 22.73 -7.17
CA PHE A 98 2.92 22.55 -8.61
C PHE A 98 1.67 22.95 -9.43
N GLY A 99 0.71 23.66 -8.84
CA GLY A 99 -0.48 24.18 -9.54
C GLY A 99 -1.61 23.16 -9.74
N GLY A 100 -1.53 21.98 -9.12
CA GLY A 100 -2.60 20.99 -9.05
C GLY A 100 -3.62 21.27 -7.94
N LYS A 101 -4.62 20.39 -7.81
CA LYS A 101 -5.64 20.49 -6.75
C LYS A 101 -5.06 20.02 -5.41
N ASN A 102 -4.93 20.94 -4.46
CA ASN A 102 -4.62 20.61 -3.07
C ASN A 102 -5.83 19.94 -2.40
N SER A 103 -5.92 18.62 -2.50
CA SER A 103 -6.93 17.82 -1.83
C SER A 103 -6.30 16.58 -1.22
N PHE A 104 -6.47 16.42 0.09
CA PHE A 104 -6.02 15.24 0.83
C PHE A 104 -6.68 13.96 0.32
N ALA A 105 -7.96 14.03 -0.07
CA ALA A 105 -8.69 12.88 -0.60
C ALA A 105 -8.09 12.37 -1.91
N LEU A 106 -7.75 13.28 -2.82
CA LEU A 106 -7.11 12.93 -4.09
C LEU A 106 -5.67 12.43 -3.88
N GLY A 107 -4.91 13.04 -2.97
CA GLY A 107 -3.57 12.59 -2.62
C GLY A 107 -3.56 11.21 -1.99
N LEU A 108 -4.51 10.92 -1.09
CA LEU A 108 -4.66 9.60 -0.47
C LEU A 108 -5.07 8.54 -1.49
N ALA A 109 -5.98 8.85 -2.40
CA ALA A 109 -6.39 7.95 -3.46
C ALA A 109 -5.25 7.63 -4.43
N ALA A 110 -4.52 8.66 -4.88
CA ALA A 110 -3.39 8.50 -5.78
C ALA A 110 -2.28 7.66 -5.14
N THR A 111 -1.87 8.02 -3.93
CA THR A 111 -0.80 7.31 -3.22
C THR A 111 -1.20 5.89 -2.86
N THR A 112 -2.40 5.66 -2.31
CA THR A 112 -2.82 4.31 -1.91
C THR A 112 -2.88 3.36 -3.12
N LEU A 113 -3.39 3.81 -4.26
CA LEU A 113 -3.43 3.00 -5.49
C LEU A 113 -2.03 2.79 -6.08
N ALA A 114 -1.21 3.82 -6.14
CA ALA A 114 0.15 3.71 -6.69
C ALA A 114 1.07 2.83 -5.84
N PHE A 115 0.89 2.82 -4.52
CA PHE A 115 1.68 2.00 -3.60
C PHE A 115 1.19 0.57 -3.47
N VAL A 116 0.12 0.15 -4.15
CA VAL A 116 -0.35 -1.25 -4.14
C VAL A 116 0.78 -2.24 -4.44
N PRO A 117 1.61 -2.07 -5.49
CA PRO A 117 2.72 -2.99 -5.73
C PRO A 117 3.73 -2.98 -4.59
N GLY A 118 3.97 -1.84 -3.95
CA GLY A 118 4.87 -1.69 -2.81
C GLY A 118 4.41 -2.51 -1.61
N TYR A 119 3.10 -2.55 -1.34
CA TYR A 119 2.52 -3.43 -0.33
C TYR A 119 2.64 -4.91 -0.70
N VAL A 120 2.50 -5.27 -1.99
CA VAL A 120 2.80 -6.63 -2.46
C VAL A 120 4.29 -6.95 -2.27
N GLY A 121 5.17 -5.99 -2.55
CA GLY A 121 6.60 -6.07 -2.33
C GLY A 121 6.95 -6.31 -0.87
N GLN A 122 6.29 -5.60 0.05
CA GLN A 122 6.43 -5.80 1.49
C GLN A 122 6.09 -7.24 1.89
N VAL A 123 5.02 -7.81 1.35
CA VAL A 123 4.63 -9.21 1.61
C VAL A 123 5.68 -10.18 1.08
N LEU A 124 6.15 -9.98 -0.16
CA LEU A 124 7.19 -10.80 -0.77
C LEU A 124 8.56 -10.61 -0.11
N GLY A 125 8.79 -9.48 0.56
CA GLY A 125 9.96 -9.18 1.37
C GLY A 125 10.21 -10.20 2.48
N ALA A 126 9.17 -10.89 2.95
CA ALA A 126 9.28 -11.96 3.94
C ALA A 126 9.93 -13.24 3.39
N LEU A 127 10.08 -13.38 2.06
CA LEU A 127 10.74 -14.53 1.45
C LEU A 127 12.26 -14.46 1.66
N PRO A 128 12.90 -15.58 2.06
CA PRO A 128 14.34 -15.60 2.24
C PRO A 128 15.07 -15.42 0.90
N TRP A 129 16.27 -14.83 0.94
CA TRP A 129 17.20 -14.60 -0.17
C TRP A 129 16.75 -13.59 -1.24
N ILE A 130 15.57 -13.77 -1.84
CA ILE A 130 15.10 -12.97 -2.98
C ILE A 130 14.02 -11.96 -2.61
N GLY A 131 13.40 -12.09 -1.42
CA GLY A 131 12.31 -11.22 -1.00
C GLY A 131 12.67 -9.74 -1.01
N TRP A 132 13.87 -9.39 -0.55
CA TRP A 132 14.34 -8.00 -0.54
C TRP A 132 14.50 -7.40 -1.95
N LEU A 133 14.92 -8.19 -2.94
CA LEU A 133 15.01 -7.76 -4.34
C LEU A 133 13.63 -7.53 -4.94
N LEU A 134 12.69 -8.44 -4.69
CA LEU A 134 11.31 -8.30 -5.15
C LEU A 134 10.62 -7.11 -4.50
N SER A 135 10.82 -6.92 -3.19
CA SER A 135 10.29 -5.76 -2.46
C SER A 135 10.85 -4.46 -3.02
N LEU A 136 12.15 -4.42 -3.35
CA LEU A 136 12.77 -3.24 -3.93
C LEU A 136 12.23 -2.94 -5.32
N ALA A 137 12.15 -3.95 -6.20
CA ALA A 137 11.63 -3.80 -7.56
C ALA A 137 10.17 -3.30 -7.55
N LEU A 138 9.32 -3.86 -6.69
CA LEU A 138 7.93 -3.45 -6.56
C LEU A 138 7.75 -2.09 -5.88
N GLY A 139 8.64 -1.73 -4.96
CA GLY A 139 8.72 -0.39 -4.39
C GLY A 139 9.06 0.66 -5.45
N ILE A 140 10.05 0.39 -6.30
CA ILE A 140 10.40 1.26 -7.43
C ILE A 140 9.24 1.35 -8.42
N TYR A 141 8.60 0.22 -8.75
CA TYR A 141 7.44 0.19 -9.64
C TYR A 141 6.29 1.05 -9.13
N SER A 142 6.06 1.08 -7.81
CA SER A 142 5.06 1.94 -7.19
C SER A 142 5.33 3.44 -7.41
N LEU A 143 6.59 3.85 -7.39
CA LEU A 143 6.98 5.23 -7.66
C LEU A 143 6.80 5.59 -9.14
N ILE A 144 7.10 4.65 -10.04
CA ILE A 144 6.86 4.83 -11.48
C ILE A 144 5.35 4.98 -11.75
N LEU A 145 4.54 4.16 -11.09
CA LEU A 145 3.08 4.24 -11.14
C LEU A 145 2.57 5.58 -10.64
N LEU A 146 3.13 6.11 -9.55
CA LEU A 146 2.73 7.42 -9.01
C LEU A 146 3.10 8.59 -9.92
N TRP A 147 4.16 8.45 -10.71
CA TRP A 147 4.61 9.49 -11.64
C TRP A 147 3.78 9.56 -12.93
N ARG A 148 3.17 8.44 -13.34
CA ARG A 148 2.31 8.35 -14.52
C ARG A 148 0.93 8.97 -14.25
#